data_AF-A0A0Q7G054-F1
#
_entry.id   AF-A0A0Q7G054-F1
#
_cell.length_a   1.000
_cell.length_b   1.000
_cell.length_c   1.000
_cell.angle_alpha   90.00
_cell.angle_beta   90.00
_cell.angle_gamma   90.00
#
_symmetry.space_group_name_H-M   'P 1'
#
loop_
_entity.id
_entity.type
_entity.pdbx_description
1 polymer ?
#
loop_
_entity_poly.entity_id
_entity_poly.type
_entity_poly.pdbx_seq_one_letter_code
_entity_poly.pdbx_strand_id
1 'polypeptide(L)' 'MNPRIILYILLVIFNLLSLYFIIALFSYDEIVGYLISGGTKVTDPKKLAYLLFLTCLLNLYFLSFILIEKSFKNKT' A
#
# COMPACT_ATOMS: atom_id res chain seq x y z
N MET A 1 -12.75 10.42 -20.35
CA MET A 1 -13.05 9.42 -19.29
C MET A 1 -13.42 10.15 -18.01
N ASN A 2 -14.40 9.66 -17.23
CA ASN A 2 -14.83 10.35 -16.00
C ASN A 2 -13.63 10.48 -15.03
N PRO A 3 -13.31 11.68 -14.51
CA PRO A 3 -12.15 11.88 -13.63
C PRO A 3 -12.16 10.96 -12.40
N ARG A 4 -13.35 10.58 -11.92
CA ARG A 4 -13.49 9.63 -10.80
C ARG A 4 -13.01 8.22 -11.17
N ILE A 5 -13.25 7.79 -12.40
CA ILE A 5 -12.82 6.47 -12.89
C ILE A 5 -11.29 6.44 -13.03
N ILE A 6 -10.70 7.52 -13.56
CA ILE A 6 -9.24 7.67 -13.64
C ILE A 6 -8.63 7.56 -12.23
N LEU A 7 -9.21 8.27 -11.26
CA LEU A 7 -8.74 8.25 -9.88
C LEU A 7 -8.80 6.85 -9.26
N TYR A 8 -9.88 6.09 -9.50
CA TYR A 8 -9.96 4.70 -9.02
C TYR A 8 -8.92 3.80 -9.66
N ILE A 9 -8.69 3.91 -10.96
CA ILE A 9 -7.64 3.13 -11.65
C ILE A 9 -6.27 3.46 -11.06
N LEU A 10 -5.96 4.75 -10.87
CA LEU A 10 -4.72 5.18 -10.24
C LEU A 10 -4.58 4.61 -8.82
N LEU A 11 -5.64 4.65 -8.00
CA LEU A 11 -5.62 4.09 -6.66
C LEU A 11 -5.34 2.58 -6.65
N VAL A 12 -5.91 1.82 -7.59
CA VAL A 12 -5.61 0.38 -7.74
C VAL A 12 -4.13 0.20 -8.09
N ILE A 13 -3.63 0.91 -9.10
CA ILE A 13 -2.22 0.81 -9.54
C ILE A 13 -1.26 1.17 -8.41
N PHE A 14 -1.53 2.27 -7.69
CA PHE A 14 -0.70 2.68 -6.55
C PHE A 14 -0.69 1.63 -5.44
N ASN A 15 -1.83 1.03 -5.09
CA ASN A 15 -1.85 -0.04 -4.09
C ASN A 15 -1.09 -1.29 -4.54
N LEU A 16 -1.20 -1.69 -5.82
CA LEU A 16 -0.44 -2.82 -6.35
C LEU A 16 1.08 -2.54 -6.34
N LEU A 17 1.48 -1.32 -6.71
CA LEU A 17 2.86 -0.89 -6.65
C LEU A 17 3.37 -0.85 -5.19
N SER A 18 2.56 -0.36 -4.25
CA SER A 18 2.87 -0.41 -2.82
C SER A 18 3.03 -1.84 -2.34
N LEU A 19 2.15 -2.75 -2.74
CA LEU A 19 2.23 -4.16 -2.36
C LEU A 19 3.54 -4.80 -2.81
N TYR A 20 3.99 -4.51 -4.04
CA TYR A 20 5.29 -4.94 -4.54
C TYR A 20 6.44 -4.48 -3.62
N PHE A 21 6.48 -3.19 -3.27
CA PHE A 21 7.50 -2.64 -2.38
C PHE A 21 7.43 -3.22 -0.96
N ILE A 22 6.24 -3.47 -0.44
CA ILE A 22 6.04 -4.08 0.88
C ILE A 22 6.51 -5.54 0.88
N ILE A 23 6.23 -6.29 -0.17
CA ILE A 23 6.74 -7.66 -0.32
C ILE A 23 8.27 -7.66 -0.37
N ALA A 24 8.86 -6.73 -1.14
CA ALA A 24 10.31 -6.55 -1.13
C ALA A 24 10.84 -6.19 0.26
N LEU A 25 10.08 -5.39 1.04
CA LEU A 25 10.45 -4.99 2.40
C LEU A 25 10.63 -6.18 3.35
N PHE A 26 9.82 -7.23 3.19
CA PHE A 26 9.93 -8.46 4.00
C PHE A 26 11.23 -9.24 3.77
N SER A 27 11.88 -9.06 2.61
CA SER A 27 13.14 -9.72 2.28
C SER A 27 14.36 -9.06 2.92
N TYR A 28 14.21 -7.88 3.51
CA TYR A 28 15.30 -7.22 4.22
C TYR A 28 15.28 -7.65 5.68
N ASP A 29 16.44 -8.11 6.18
CA ASP A 29 16.59 -8.43 7.59
C ASP A 29 16.75 -7.17 8.46
N GLU A 30 17.38 -6.14 7.92
CA GLU A 30 17.68 -4.90 8.64
C GLU A 30 17.58 -3.67 7.73
N ILE A 31 17.10 -2.56 8.30
CA ILE A 31 17.25 -1.23 7.71
C ILE A 31 18.28 -0.46 8.53
N VAL A 32 19.28 0.07 7.83
CA VAL A 32 20.32 0.94 8.40
C VAL A 32 19.95 2.40 8.13
N GLY A 33 19.69 3.15 9.20
CA GLY A 33 19.55 4.61 9.18
C GLY A 33 20.81 5.29 9.70
N TYR A 34 21.17 6.45 9.14
CA TYR A 34 22.27 7.27 9.62
C TYR A 34 21.75 8.37 10.54
N LEU A 35 22.31 8.46 11.74
CA LEU A 35 22.02 9.52 12.70
C LEU A 35 22.90 10.74 12.40
N ILE A 36 22.38 11.94 12.70
CA ILE A 36 23.12 13.20 12.54
C ILE A 36 24.40 13.24 13.39
N SER A 37 24.44 12.46 14.49
CA SER A 37 25.63 12.28 15.34
C SER A 37 26.71 11.37 14.74
N GLY A 38 26.54 10.90 13.50
CA GLY A 38 27.47 9.96 12.83
C GLY A 38 27.28 8.50 13.24
N GLY A 39 26.32 8.19 14.10
CA GLY A 39 25.97 6.82 14.47
C GLY A 39 25.08 6.12 13.44
N THR A 40 25.05 4.80 13.46
CA THR A 40 24.09 4.00 12.69
C THR A 40 22.96 3.52 13.61
N LYS A 41 21.73 3.52 13.11
CA LYS A 41 20.57 2.90 13.74
C LYS A 41 20.12 1.74 12.88
N VAL A 42 20.13 0.55 13.46
CA VAL A 42 19.63 -0.67 12.82
C VAL A 42 18.24 -0.96 13.37
N THR A 43 17.28 -1.21 12.47
CA THR A 43 15.92 -1.59 12.86
C THR A 43 15.42 -2.73 11.99
N ASP A 44 14.75 -3.71 12.60
CA ASP A 44 14.03 -4.77 11.91
C ASP A 44 12.79 -4.18 11.18
N PRO A 45 12.73 -4.25 9.83
CA PRO A 45 11.63 -3.72 9.05
C PRO A 45 10.35 -4.56 9.12
N LYS A 46 10.40 -5.81 9.59
CA LYS A 46 9.30 -6.78 9.46
C LYS A 46 8.02 -6.29 10.13
N LYS A 47 8.11 -5.68 11.31
CA LYS A 47 6.94 -5.11 12.00
C LYS A 47 6.27 -4.00 11.20
N LEU A 48 7.08 -3.11 10.60
CA LEU A 48 6.58 -2.05 9.74
C LEU A 48 5.99 -2.62 8.45
N ALA A 49 6.66 -3.61 7.84
CA ALA A 49 6.19 -4.30 6.64
C ALA A 49 4.82 -4.96 6.86
N TYR A 50 4.60 -5.65 7.98
CA TYR A 50 3.28 -6.22 8.33
C TYR A 50 2.20 -5.15 8.49
N LEU A 51 2.51 -4.03 9.15
CA LEU A 51 1.55 -2.94 9.31
C LEU A 51 1.17 -2.33 7.95
N LEU A 52 2.16 -2.05 7.10
CA LEU A 52 1.94 -1.53 5.75
C LEU A 52 1.18 -2.54 4.88
N PHE A 53 1.51 -3.82 4.99
CA PHE A 53 0.85 -4.91 4.25
C PHE A 53 -0.64 -4.98 4.60
N LEU A 54 -0.97 -5.05 5.88
CA LEU A 54 -2.36 -5.07 6.34
C LEU A 54 -3.12 -3.82 5.89
N THR A 55 -2.49 -2.66 5.98
CA THR A 55 -3.07 -1.38 5.55
C THR A 55 -3.36 -1.37 4.05
N CYS A 56 -2.43 -1.87 3.23
CA CYS A 56 -2.59 -1.96 1.78
C CYS A 56 -3.70 -2.94 1.39
N LEU A 57 -3.78 -4.10 2.05
CA LEU A 57 -4.87 -5.05 1.83
C LEU A 57 -6.25 -4.46 2.19
N LEU A 58 -6.34 -3.76 3.33
CA LEU A 58 -7.58 -3.08 3.72
C LEU A 58 -7.98 -2.01 2.70
N ASN A 59 -7.02 -1.22 2.21
CA ASN A 59 -7.29 -0.23 1.16
C ASN A 59 -7.82 -0.87 -0.12
N LEU A 60 -7.20 -1.96 -0.59
CA LEU A 60 -7.66 -2.70 -1.77
C LEU A 60 -9.07 -3.27 -1.54
N TYR A 61 -9.35 -3.79 -0.35
CA TYR A 61 -10.66 -4.30 0.02
C TYR A 61 -11.73 -3.20 0.00
N PHE A 62 -11.49 -2.07 0.66
CA PHE A 62 -12.41 -0.93 0.68
C PHE A 62 -12.64 -0.35 -0.72
N LEU A 63 -11.58 -0.21 -1.52
CA LEU A 63 -11.68 0.27 -2.90
C LEU A 63 -12.52 -0.69 -3.76
N SER A 64 -12.30 -2.00 -3.62
CA SER A 64 -13.07 -3.03 -4.32
C SER A 64 -14.55 -2.98 -3.93
N PHE A 65 -14.84 -2.84 -2.63
CA PHE A 65 -16.21 -2.69 -2.13
C PHE A 65 -16.92 -1.48 -2.76
N ILE A 66 -16.27 -0.31 -2.77
CA ILE A 66 -16.83 0.92 -3.37
C ILE A 66 -17.08 0.75 -4.87
N LEU A 67 -16.16 0.12 -5.59
CA LEU A 67 -16.30 -0.13 -7.03
C LEU A 67 -17.48 -1.07 -7.32
N ILE A 68 -17.62 -2.12 -6.54
CA ILE A 68 -18.71 -3.09 -6.64
C ILE A 68 -20.05 -2.40 -6.36
N GLU A 69 -20.17 -1.71 -5.22
CA GLU A 69 -21.38 -0.97 -4.82
C GLU A 69 -21.83 0.00 -5.93
N LYS A 70 -20.90 0.79 -6.49
CA LYS A 70 -21.20 1.71 -7.58
C LYS A 70 -21.60 1.00 -8.88
N SER A 71 -20.98 -0.14 -9.18
CA SER A 71 -21.35 -0.93 -10.36
C SER A 71 -22.78 -1.45 -10.27
N PHE A 72 -23.21 -1.88 -9.08
CA PHE A 72 -24.59 -2.29 -8.85
C PHE A 72 -25.57 -1.13 -8.87
N LYS A 73 -25.23 0.02 -8.27
CA LYS A 73 -26.10 1.21 -8.27
C LYS A 73 -26.31 1.83 -9.66
N ASN A 74 -25.34 1.68 -10.57
CA ASN A 74 -25.49 2.13 -11.96
C ASN A 74 -26.37 1.20 -12.82
N LYS A 75 -26.81 0.05 -12.32
CA LYS A 75 -27.63 -0.93 -13.06
C LYS A 75 -29.13 -0.88 -12.72
N THR A 76 -29.51 -0.15 -11.68
CA THR A 76 -30.90 0.13 -11.25
C THR A 76 -31.31 1.53 -11.61
#